data_AF-A0AAW5MZL3-F1
#
_entry.id   AF-A0AAW5MZL3-F1
#
_cell.length_a   1.000
_cell.length_b   1.000
_cell.length_c   1.000
_cell.angle_alpha   90.00
_cell.angle_beta   90.00
_cell.angle_gamma   90.00
#
_symmetry.space_group_name_H-M   'P 1'
#
loop_
_entity.id
_entity.type
_entity.pdbx_description
1 polymer ?
#
loop_
_entity_poly.entity_id
_entity_poly.type
_entity_poly.pdbx_seq_one_letter_code
_entity_poly.pdbx_strand_id
1 'polypeptide(L)' 'YPWIELRTVGSNGEDVGPGEIGEVWIKGVQVMVGYWNNPTETARAITEDGWFRSGDAGYLTEDGYLYLHDRVKDMI' A
#
# COMPACT_ATOMS: atom_id res chain seq x y z
N TYR A 1 1.17 -11.41 -10.59
CA TYR A 1 1.02 -12.83 -10.21
C TYR A 1 -0.27 -12.99 -9.42
N PRO A 2 -0.99 -14.11 -9.52
CA PRO A 2 -2.35 -14.24 -8.98
C PRO A 2 -2.45 -14.18 -7.44
N TRP A 3 -1.33 -14.31 -6.72
CA TRP A 3 -1.26 -14.26 -5.26
C TRP A 3 -0.78 -12.92 -4.69
N ILE A 4 -0.59 -11.91 -5.55
CA ILE A 4 -0.21 -10.55 -5.13
C ILE A 4 -1.35 -9.62 -5.49
N GLU A 5 -1.88 -8.96 -4.47
CA GLU A 5 -2.90 -7.93 -4.61
C GLU A 5 -2.27 -6.56 -4.37
N LEU A 6 -2.71 -5.58 -5.15
CA LEU A 6 -2.28 -4.19 -5.08
C LEU A 6 -3.52 -3.30 -4.97
N ARG A 7 -3.42 -2.27 -4.15
CA ARG A 7 -4.37 -1.16 -4.09
C ARG A 7 -3.64 0.16 -3.92
N THR A 8 -4.31 1.24 -4.28
CA THR A 8 -3.89 2.61 -3.98
C THR A 8 -4.94 3.22 -3.07
N VAL A 9 -4.54 3.66 -1.88
CA VAL A 9 -5.45 4.03 -0.79
C VAL A 9 -5.32 5.51 -0.45
N GLY A 10 -6.45 6.20 -0.35
CA GLY A 10 -6.52 7.59 0.05
C GLY A 10 -6.33 7.80 1.56
N SER A 11 -6.23 9.06 1.97
CA SER A 11 -6.04 9.44 3.38
C SER A 11 -7.21 9.06 4.30
N ASN A 12 -8.39 8.81 3.73
CA ASN A 12 -9.58 8.32 4.43
C ASN A 12 -9.58 6.79 4.64
N GLY A 13 -8.60 6.07 4.11
CA GLY A 13 -8.51 4.61 4.19
C GLY A 13 -9.31 3.85 3.11
N GLU A 14 -9.88 4.56 2.12
CA GLU A 14 -10.62 3.98 1.00
C GLU A 14 -9.76 3.91 -0.26
N ASP A 15 -10.05 2.96 -1.15
CA ASP A 15 -9.36 2.84 -2.43
C ASP A 15 -9.67 4.07 -3.31
N VAL A 16 -8.65 4.63 -3.96
CA VAL A 16 -8.81 5.73 -4.94
C VAL A 16 -9.03 5.17 -6.34
N GLY A 17 -9.60 6.00 -7.22
CA GLY A 17 -9.88 5.59 -8.60
C GLY A 17 -8.62 5.38 -9.44
N PRO A 18 -8.73 4.72 -10.61
CA PRO A 18 -7.61 4.61 -11.55
C PRO A 18 -7.06 5.99 -11.94
N GLY A 19 -5.74 6.14 -11.91
CA GLY A 19 -5.05 7.42 -12.17
C GLY A 19 -4.99 8.38 -11.00
N GLU A 20 -5.70 8.11 -9.89
CA GLU A 20 -5.64 8.94 -8.68
C GLU A 20 -4.51 8.48 -7.75
N ILE A 21 -3.83 9.45 -7.13
CA ILE A 21 -2.69 9.18 -6.27
C ILE A 21 -3.19 8.76 -4.87
N GLY A 22 -2.71 7.59 -4.43
CA GLY A 22 -2.87 7.09 -3.06
C GLY A 22 -1.61 6.39 -2.57
N GLU A 23 -1.61 5.93 -1.32
CA GLU A 23 -0.56 5.05 -0.82
C GLU A 23 -0.70 3.67 -1.44
N VAL A 24 0.40 3.11 -1.93
CA VAL A 24 0.44 1.74 -2.46
C VAL A 24 0.39 0.75 -1.30
N TRP A 25 -0.67 -0.05 -1.22
CA TRP A 25 -0.73 -1.18 -0.29
C TRP A 25 -0.61 -2.50 -1.03
N ILE A 26 0.05 -3.45 -0.37
CA ILE A 26 0.41 -4.74 -0.96
C ILE A 26 -0.06 -5.86 -0.04
N LYS A 27 -0.67 -6.90 -0.60
CA LYS A 27 -1.02 -8.13 0.12
C LYS A 27 -0.55 -9.35 -0.66
N GLY A 28 -0.02 -10.32 0.04
CA GLY A 28 0.44 -11.59 -0.54
C GLY A 28 1.44 -12.32 0.34
N VAL A 29 1.73 -13.57 -0.01
CA VAL A 29 2.55 -14.49 0.81
C VAL A 29 4.00 -14.02 1.01
N GLN A 30 4.49 -13.14 0.14
CA GLN A 30 5.82 -12.55 0.22
C GLN A 30 5.92 -11.35 1.19
N VAL A 31 4.80 -10.83 1.67
CA VAL A 31 4.79 -9.71 2.64
C VAL A 31 5.33 -10.21 3.98
N MET A 32 6.16 -9.40 4.64
CA MET A 32 6.70 -9.72 5.97
C MET A 32 5.56 -9.97 6.98
N VAL A 33 5.80 -10.84 7.96
CA VAL A 33 4.87 -11.03 9.09
C VAL A 33 4.91 -9.88 10.11
N GLY A 34 5.93 -9.02 9.99
CA GLY A 34 6.14 -7.87 10.86
C GLY A 34 7.62 -7.49 10.95
N TYR A 35 7.87 -6.36 11.61
CA TYR A 35 9.21 -5.90 11.90
C TYR A 35 9.81 -6.66 13.10
N TRP A 36 11.11 -6.93 13.03
CA TRP A 36 11.84 -7.63 14.08
C TRP A 36 11.77 -6.87 15.41
N ASN A 37 11.24 -7.54 16.45
CA ASN A 37 11.08 -7.01 17.80
C ASN A 37 10.40 -5.63 17.88
N ASN A 38 9.51 -5.32 16.92
CA ASN A 38 8.82 -4.03 16.88
C ASN A 38 7.32 -4.22 16.57
N PRO A 39 6.51 -4.65 17.55
CA PRO A 39 5.09 -4.88 17.37
C PRO A 39 4.31 -3.60 17.07
N THR A 40 4.74 -2.45 17.58
CA THR A 40 4.09 -1.16 17.34
C THR A 40 4.19 -0.75 15.87
N GLU A 41 5.38 -0.79 15.28
CA GLU A 41 5.53 -0.48 13.85
C GLU A 41 4.90 -1.56 12.97
N THR A 42 4.89 -2.81 13.43
CA THR A 42 4.19 -3.90 12.73
C THR A 42 2.69 -3.61 12.61
N ALA A 43 2.03 -3.25 13.72
CA ALA A 43 0.61 -2.91 13.71
C ALA A 43 0.29 -1.61 12.94
N ARG A 44 1.26 -0.72 12.78
CA ARG A 44 1.12 0.48 11.94
C ARG A 44 1.23 0.17 10.46
N ALA A 45 2.15 -0.71 10.09
CA ALA A 45 2.47 -1.02 8.70
C ALA A 45 1.61 -2.16 8.13
N ILE A 46 1.06 -3.04 8.95
CA ILE A 46 0.23 -4.17 8.52
C ILE A 46 -1.16 -4.02 9.11
N THR A 47 -2.18 -3.93 8.26
CA THR A 47 -3.58 -3.86 8.69
C THR A 47 -4.07 -5.19 9.23
N GLU A 48 -5.17 -5.17 9.98
CA GLU A 48 -5.78 -6.38 10.55
C GLU A 48 -6.18 -7.42 9.48
N ASP A 49 -6.53 -6.95 8.27
CA ASP A 49 -6.87 -7.79 7.11
C ASP A 49 -5.66 -8.12 6.21
N GLY A 50 -4.44 -7.79 6.65
CA GLY A 50 -3.18 -8.29 6.07
C GLY A 50 -2.58 -7.45 4.95
N TRP A 51 -2.98 -6.18 4.79
CA TRP A 51 -2.35 -5.26 3.85
C TRP A 51 -1.12 -4.60 4.46
N PHE A 52 -0.02 -4.62 3.71
CA PHE A 52 1.17 -3.85 4.03
C PHE A 52 1.10 -2.46 3.41
N ARG A 53 1.23 -1.44 4.27
CA ARG A 53 1.33 -0.02 3.96
C ARG A 53 2.79 0.32 3.61
N SER A 54 3.07 0.53 2.32
CA SER A 54 4.46 0.71 1.85
C SER A 54 5.06 2.07 2.19
N GLY A 55 4.23 3.09 2.42
CA GLY A 55 4.64 4.49 2.52
C GLY A 55 5.01 5.13 1.17
N ASP A 56 4.84 4.43 0.06
CA ASP A 56 5.06 4.94 -1.31
C ASP A 56 3.74 5.46 -1.89
N ALA A 57 3.78 6.65 -2.49
CA ALA A 57 2.65 7.19 -3.24
C ALA A 57 2.67 6.66 -4.68
N GLY A 58 1.50 6.39 -5.25
CA GLY A 58 1.37 5.92 -6.61
C GLY A 58 -0.08 5.84 -7.06
N TYR A 59 -0.28 5.43 -8.31
CA TYR A 59 -1.61 5.20 -8.87
C TYR A 59 -1.62 3.93 -9.72
N LEU A 60 -2.78 3.27 -9.77
CA LEU A 60 -3.04 2.18 -10.69
C LEU A 60 -3.73 2.72 -11.95
N THR A 61 -3.33 2.25 -13.13
CA THR A 61 -4.06 2.52 -14.37
C THR A 61 -5.29 1.61 -14.49
N GLU A 62 -6.21 1.91 -15.41
CA GLU A 62 -7.33 1.02 -15.74
C GLU A 62 -6.86 -0.37 -16.20
N ASP A 63 -5.70 -0.43 -16.87
CA ASP A 63 -5.07 -1.68 -17.30
C ASP A 63 -4.30 -2.42 -16.18
N GLY A 64 -4.31 -1.92 -14.95
CA GLY A 64 -3.67 -2.54 -13.79
C GLY A 64 -2.16 -2.32 -13.66
N TYR A 65 -1.58 -1.36 -14.37
CA TYR A 65 -0.18 -0.97 -14.18
C TYR A 65 -0.04 -0.02 -12.99
N LEU A 66 0.95 -0.28 -12.15
CA LEU A 66 1.31 0.60 -11.04
C LEU A 66 2.40 1.58 -11.46
N TYR A 67 2.17 2.86 -11.25
CA TYR A 67 3.18 3.91 -11.37
C TYR A 67 3.50 4.48 -10.00
N LEU A 68 4.77 4.44 -9.62
CA LEU A 68 5.26 5.01 -8.38
C LEU A 68 5.56 6.50 -8.55
N HIS A 69 5.13 7.27 -7.57
CA HIS A 69 5.55 8.65 -7.33
C HIS A 69 6.63 8.65 -6.23
N ASP A 70 6.70 9.72 -5.44
CA ASP A 70 7.58 9.81 -4.26
C ASP A 70 6.88 9.29 -2.99
N ARG A 71 7.33 9.70 -1.80
CA ARG A 71 6.75 9.26 -0.52
C ARG A 71 5.41 9.92 -0.23
N VAL A 72 4.53 9.19 0.48
CA VAL A 72 3.25 9.72 0.97
C VAL A 72 3.43 10.96 1.85
N LYS A 73 4.55 11.06 2.60
CA LYS A 73 4.86 12.24 3.42
C LYS A 73 5.12 13.52 2.60
N ASP A 74 5.40 13.36 1.31
CA ASP A 74 5.69 14.46 0.38
C ASP A 74 4.47 14.80 -0.51
N MET A 75 3.32 14.14 -0.29
CA MET A 75 2.04 14.55 -0.87
C MET A 75 1.53 15.79 -0.12
N ILE A 76 1.78 16.96 -0.70
CA ILE A 76 1.33 18.29 -0.20
C ILE A 76 -0.11 18.56 -0.67
#